data_AF-A0A545U8D1-F1
#
_entry.id   AF-A0A545U8D1-F1
#
_cell.length_a   1.000
_cell.length_b   1.000
_cell.length_c   1.000
_cell.angle_alpha   90.00
_cell.angle_beta   90.00
_cell.angle_gamma   90.00
#
_symmetry.space_group_name_H-M   'P 1'
#
loop_
_entity.id
_entity.type
_entity.pdbx_description
1 polymer ?
#
loop_
_entity_poly.entity_id
_entity_poly.type
_entity_poly.pdbx_seq_one_letter_code
_entity_poly.pdbx_strand_id
1 'polypeptide(L)'
;MQSEELRRVLLGVHRQVMRHFIFRSDRAERWDMPPRGYDGSAVLRDDCDGFCLACRTLLRRAGLRSRLVYCEIARRGHLVVEVDGWILDNLQKTVVPNTVLRDYRWLRISGYEPGDPWREII
;
A
#
# COMPACT_ATOMS: atom_id res chain seq x y z
N MET A 1 -7.83 1.87 18.72
CA MET A 1 -6.39 1.57 18.80
C MET A 1 -5.65 2.89 19.00
N GLN A 2 -4.68 2.96 19.91
CA GLN A 2 -3.89 4.18 20.10
C GLN A 2 -2.97 4.42 18.90
N SER A 3 -2.69 5.68 18.53
CA SER A 3 -1.91 6.01 17.31
C SER A 3 -0.54 5.31 17.24
N GLU A 4 0.16 5.21 18.38
CA GLU A 4 1.45 4.50 18.47
C GLU A 4 1.32 2.99 18.27
N GLU A 5 0.24 2.38 18.75
CA GLU A 5 -0.02 0.96 18.57
C GLU A 5 -0.35 0.65 17.11
N LEU A 6 -1.20 1.47 16.49
CA LEU A 6 -1.48 1.40 15.06
C LEU A 6 -0.18 1.45 14.26
N ARG A 7 0.64 2.47 14.51
CA ARG A 7 1.91 2.67 13.81
C ARG A 7 2.83 1.46 13.93
N ARG A 8 2.92 0.81 15.09
CA ARG A 8 3.72 -0.43 15.27
C ARG A 8 3.22 -1.56 14.37
N VAL A 9 1.91 -1.77 14.29
CA VAL A 9 1.32 -2.78 13.40
C VAL A 9 1.64 -2.46 11.94
N LEU A 10 1.45 -1.20 11.51
CA LEU A 10 1.74 -0.78 10.15
C LEU A 10 3.23 -0.95 9.79
N LEU A 11 4.14 -0.59 10.71
CA LEU A 11 5.58 -0.81 10.54
C LEU A 11 5.93 -2.29 10.41
N GLY A 12 5.27 -3.15 11.18
CA GLY A 12 5.40 -4.60 11.08
C GLY A 12 5.02 -5.10 9.69
N VAL A 13 3.84 -4.72 9.21
CA VAL A 13 3.35 -5.09 7.86
C VAL A 13 4.27 -4.57 6.76
N HIS A 14 4.62 -3.29 6.79
CA HIS A 14 5.50 -2.67 5.78
C HIS A 14 6.84 -3.39 5.69
N ARG A 15 7.52 -3.58 6.83
CA ARG A 15 8.82 -4.29 6.87
C ARG A 15 8.69 -5.72 6.39
N GLN A 16 7.62 -6.41 6.77
CA GLN A 16 7.42 -7.81 6.42
C GLN A 16 7.27 -7.98 4.90
N VAL A 17 6.47 -7.13 4.25
CA VAL A 17 6.33 -7.14 2.79
C VAL A 17 7.63 -6.69 2.13
N MET A 18 8.18 -5.54 2.52
CA MET A 18 9.42 -4.99 1.94
C MET A 18 10.59 -5.96 1.98
N ARG A 19 10.72 -6.76 3.04
CA ARG A 19 11.80 -7.77 3.18
C ARG A 19 11.77 -8.82 2.06
N HIS A 20 10.60 -9.14 1.53
CA HIS A 20 10.41 -10.18 0.51
C HIS A 20 9.92 -9.60 -0.83
N PHE A 21 9.94 -8.28 -0.98
CA PHE A 21 9.46 -7.60 -2.19
C PHE A 21 10.64 -7.24 -3.10
N ILE A 22 10.56 -7.66 -4.37
CA ILE A 22 11.53 -7.32 -5.41
C ILE A 22 10.80 -6.51 -6.47
N PHE A 23 11.10 -5.21 -6.54
CA PHE A 23 10.48 -4.34 -7.52
C PHE A 23 10.80 -4.79 -8.96
N ARG A 24 9.76 -4.97 -9.76
CA ARG A 24 9.85 -5.28 -11.18
C ARG A 24 8.70 -4.59 -11.90
N SER A 25 9.01 -3.65 -12.79
CA SER A 25 7.99 -2.99 -13.60
C SER A 25 7.34 -3.98 -14.56
N ASP A 26 6.02 -3.94 -14.66
CA ASP A 26 5.29 -4.69 -15.66
C ASP A 26 5.34 -4.03 -17.05
N ARG A 27 5.22 -4.86 -18.10
CA ARG A 27 5.12 -4.38 -19.50
C ARG A 27 3.72 -3.87 -19.84
N ALA A 28 2.71 -4.25 -19.06
CA ALA A 28 1.32 -3.86 -19.18
C ALA A 28 0.70 -3.86 -17.78
N GLU A 29 -0.21 -2.92 -17.49
CA GLU A 29 -0.87 -2.81 -16.18
C GLU A 29 -1.62 -4.11 -15.84
N ARG A 30 -1.18 -4.81 -14.79
CA ARG A 30 -1.81 -6.05 -14.34
C ARG A 30 -1.75 -6.18 -12.82
N TRP A 31 -2.93 -6.15 -12.21
CA TRP A 31 -3.06 -6.22 -10.76
C TRP A 31 -3.19 -7.67 -10.31
N ASP A 32 -2.06 -8.28 -9.93
CA ASP A 32 -2.03 -9.64 -9.43
C ASP A 32 -2.15 -9.70 -7.90
N MET A 33 -3.12 -10.48 -7.42
CA MET A 33 -3.25 -10.75 -5.98
C MET A 33 -2.05 -11.58 -5.50
N PRO A 34 -1.56 -11.34 -4.27
CA PRO A 34 -0.56 -12.22 -3.68
C PRO A 34 -1.10 -13.66 -3.56
N PRO A 35 -0.21 -14.67 -3.45
CA PRO A 35 -0.61 -16.07 -3.40
C PRO A 35 -1.71 -16.35 -2.38
N ARG A 36 -2.59 -17.31 -2.68
CA ARG A 36 -3.63 -17.73 -1.72
C ARG A 36 -2.97 -18.13 -0.41
N GLY A 37 -3.44 -17.57 0.71
CA GLY A 37 -2.84 -17.83 2.01
C GLY A 37 -1.65 -16.93 2.37
N TYR A 38 -1.26 -15.98 1.51
CA TYR A 38 -0.15 -15.05 1.74
C TYR A 38 -0.07 -14.46 3.15
N ASP A 39 1.00 -14.78 3.86
CA ASP A 39 1.28 -14.39 5.24
C ASP A 39 2.42 -13.38 5.37
N GLY A 40 2.97 -12.89 4.26
CA GLY A 40 4.10 -11.96 4.24
C GLY A 40 5.47 -12.62 4.09
N SER A 41 5.56 -13.95 4.02
CA SER A 41 6.83 -14.69 3.87
C SER A 41 7.21 -15.00 2.41
N ALA A 42 6.24 -15.03 1.50
CA ALA A 42 6.49 -15.33 0.09
C ALA A 42 7.20 -14.16 -0.61
N VAL A 43 8.17 -14.48 -1.47
CA VAL A 43 8.85 -13.50 -2.32
C VAL A 43 7.90 -13.06 -3.44
N LEU A 44 7.68 -11.75 -3.54
CA LEU A 44 6.87 -11.13 -4.58
C LEU A 44 7.78 -10.37 -5.56
N ARG A 45 7.51 -10.52 -6.85
CA ARG A 45 8.21 -9.82 -7.94
C ARG A 45 7.18 -9.06 -8.76
N ASP A 46 7.02 -7.79 -8.45
CA ASP A 46 5.89 -7.01 -8.92
C ASP A 46 6.20 -5.50 -8.85
N ASP A 47 5.26 -4.65 -9.25
CA ASP A 47 5.39 -3.20 -9.13
C ASP A 47 4.64 -2.61 -7.91
N CYS A 48 4.35 -1.31 -7.94
CA CYS A 48 3.71 -0.62 -6.82
C CYS A 48 2.35 -1.24 -6.43
N ASP A 49 1.61 -1.79 -7.38
CA ASP A 49 0.30 -2.39 -7.11
C ASP A 49 0.41 -3.71 -6.34
N GLY A 50 1.32 -4.62 -6.72
CA GLY A 50 1.58 -5.87 -6.03
C GLY A 50 2.06 -5.66 -4.60
N PHE A 51 2.89 -4.64 -4.36
CA PHE A 51 3.25 -4.23 -3.00
C PHE A 51 2.01 -3.81 -2.19
N CYS A 52 1.16 -2.98 -2.79
CA CYS A 52 -0.04 -2.49 -2.12
C CYS A 52 -1.05 -3.60 -1.82
N LEU A 53 -1.26 -4.53 -2.75
CA LEU A 53 -2.15 -5.69 -2.57
C LEU A 53 -1.63 -6.65 -1.49
N ALA A 54 -0.30 -6.84 -1.41
CA ALA A 54 0.34 -7.58 -0.34
C ALA A 54 0.12 -6.94 1.04
N CYS A 55 0.40 -5.64 1.18
CA CYS A 55 0.14 -4.90 2.42
C CYS A 55 -1.34 -4.95 2.80
N ARG A 56 -2.26 -4.68 1.86
CA ARG A 56 -3.70 -4.71 2.11
C ARG A 56 -4.18 -6.09 2.57
N THR A 57 -3.62 -7.17 2.04
CA THR A 57 -3.92 -8.54 2.47
C THR A 57 -3.55 -8.76 3.93
N LEU A 58 -2.36 -8.34 4.36
CA LEU A 58 -1.92 -8.48 5.75
C LEU A 58 -2.69 -7.56 6.71
N LEU A 59 -2.99 -6.33 6.29
CA LEU A 59 -3.78 -5.39 7.09
C LEU A 59 -5.20 -5.92 7.34
N ARG A 60 -5.85 -6.51 6.33
CA ARG A 60 -7.16 -7.15 6.50
C ARG A 60 -7.12 -8.31 7.49
N ARG A 61 -6.06 -9.14 7.47
CA ARG A 61 -5.87 -10.20 8.46
C ARG A 61 -5.69 -9.67 9.87
N ALA A 62 -5.08 -8.49 10.00
CA ALA A 62 -4.96 -7.78 11.28
C ALA A 62 -6.24 -7.03 11.68
N GLY A 63 -7.35 -7.16 10.93
CA GLY A 63 -8.61 -6.46 11.20
C GLY A 63 -8.55 -4.95 10.92
N LEU A 64 -7.55 -4.48 10.16
CA LEU A 64 -7.36 -3.08 9.84
C LEU A 64 -7.97 -2.74 8.48
N ARG A 65 -8.79 -1.70 8.48
CA ARG A 65 -9.33 -1.09 7.28
C ARG A 65 -8.25 -0.27 6.60
N SER A 66 -8.07 -0.46 5.31
CA SER A 66 -7.12 0.30 4.50
C SER A 66 -7.71 0.64 3.13
N ARG A 67 -7.13 1.66 2.49
CA ARG A 67 -7.49 2.08 1.14
C ARG A 67 -6.26 2.06 0.24
N LEU A 68 -6.48 1.84 -1.04
CA LEU A 68 -5.49 2.09 -2.07
C LEU A 68 -5.61 3.54 -2.51
N VAL A 69 -4.48 4.22 -2.66
CA VAL A 69 -4.43 5.60 -3.12
C VAL A 69 -3.56 5.65 -4.36
N TYR A 70 -4.14 6.12 -5.46
CA TYR A 70 -3.41 6.46 -6.67
C TYR A 70 -2.93 7.90 -6.54
N CYS A 71 -1.63 8.09 -6.72
CA CYS A 71 -0.96 9.37 -6.68
C CYS A 71 -0.03 9.54 -7.87
N GLU A 72 0.53 10.75 -7.98
CA GLU A 72 1.57 11.05 -8.94
C GLU A 72 2.80 11.61 -8.23
N ILE A 73 3.97 11.08 -8.59
CA ILE A 73 5.28 11.53 -8.12
C ILE A 73 6.08 11.91 -9.35
N ALA A 74 6.52 13.17 -9.44
CA ALA A 74 7.28 13.67 -10.59
C ALA A 74 6.64 13.30 -11.96
N ARG A 75 5.31 13.45 -12.08
CA ARG A 75 4.52 13.13 -13.29
C ARG A 75 4.41 11.65 -13.63
N ARG A 76 4.75 10.75 -12.71
CA ARG A 76 4.57 9.30 -12.86
C ARG A 76 3.51 8.80 -11.90
N GLY A 77 2.59 7.97 -12.40
CA GLY A 77 1.59 7.31 -11.58
C GLY A 77 2.23 6.36 -10.58
N HIS A 78 1.68 6.32 -9.37
CA HIS A 78 2.14 5.47 -8.28
C HIS A 78 0.97 5.04 -7.41
N LEU A 79 1.09 3.87 -6.79
CA LEU A 79 0.07 3.34 -5.88
C LEU A 79 0.66 3.17 -4.49
N VAL A 80 -0.13 3.58 -3.47
CA VAL A 80 0.22 3.39 -2.06
C VAL A 80 -0.98 2.85 -1.27
N VAL A 81 -0.71 2.37 -0.04
CA VAL A 81 -1.77 1.99 0.91
C VAL A 81 -1.89 3.04 2.00
N GLU A 82 -3.12 3.48 2.28
CA GLU A 82 -3.45 4.42 3.34
C GLU A 82 -4.21 3.72 4.48
N VAL A 83 -3.82 4.03 5.72
CA VAL A 83 -4.51 3.64 6.95
C VAL A 83 -4.49 4.78 7.95
N ASP A 84 -5.63 5.45 8.12
CA ASP A 84 -5.83 6.50 9.14
C ASP A 84 -4.76 7.62 9.08
N GLY A 85 -4.47 8.08 7.86
CA GLY A 85 -3.47 9.09 7.54
C GLY A 85 -2.04 8.58 7.40
N TRP A 86 -1.78 7.29 7.68
CA TRP A 86 -0.46 6.67 7.48
C TRP A 86 -0.34 6.02 6.11
N ILE A 87 0.85 6.15 5.50
CA ILE A 87 1.15 5.65 4.16
C ILE A 87 2.15 4.50 4.24
N LEU A 88 1.79 3.36 3.66
CA LEU A 88 2.69 2.26 3.34
C LEU A 88 3.01 2.33 1.84
N ASP A 89 4.29 2.46 1.51
CA ASP A 89 4.79 2.69 0.16
C ASP A 89 6.13 1.97 -0.03
N ASN A 90 6.32 1.32 -1.18
CA ASN A 90 7.56 0.60 -1.52
C ASN A 90 8.73 1.54 -1.85
N LEU A 91 8.46 2.82 -2.16
CA LEU A 91 9.50 3.83 -2.34
C LEU A 91 9.99 4.41 -1.00
N GLN A 92 9.26 4.16 0.09
CA GLN A 92 9.60 4.66 1.43
C GLN A 92 10.29 3.58 2.26
N LYS A 93 11.30 3.97 3.04
CA LYS A 93 12.01 3.05 3.95
C LYS A 93 11.18 2.64 5.17
N THR A 94 10.09 3.35 5.44
CA THR A 94 9.24 3.18 6.62
C THR A 94 7.84 3.72 6.37
N VAL A 95 6.92 3.41 7.27
CA VAL A 95 5.58 4.02 7.31
C VAL A 95 5.69 5.46 7.79
N VAL A 96 5.05 6.37 7.05
CA VAL A 96 5.08 7.82 7.30
C VAL A 96 3.67 8.43 7.22
N PRO A 97 3.40 9.55 7.88
CA PRO A 97 2.15 10.28 7.69
C PRO A 97 2.05 10.82 6.25
N ASN A 98 0.85 10.89 5.69
CA ASN A 98 0.63 11.50 4.38
C ASN A 98 1.11 12.96 4.29
N THR A 99 1.07 13.69 5.40
CA THR A 99 1.48 15.11 5.49
C THR A 99 2.97 15.35 5.29
N VAL A 100 3.83 14.33 5.39
CA VAL A 100 5.27 14.50 5.16
C VAL A 100 5.68 14.23 3.71
N LEU A 101 4.80 13.63 2.90
CA LEU A 101 5.04 13.30 1.50
C LEU A 101 4.68 14.47 0.59
N ARG A 102 5.53 15.50 0.60
CA ARG A 102 5.24 16.80 -0.06
C ARG A 102 5.25 16.75 -1.59
N ASP A 103 5.98 15.81 -2.17
CA ASP A 103 6.11 15.67 -3.63
C ASP A 103 5.04 14.74 -4.24
N TYR A 104 4.12 14.25 -3.41
CA TYR A 104 3.06 13.33 -3.82
C TYR A 104 1.80 14.12 -4.11
N ARG A 105 1.27 13.94 -5.31
CA ARG A 105 -0.03 14.48 -5.69
C ARG A 105 -1.09 13.38 -5.57
N TRP A 106 -1.93 13.46 -4.54
CA TRP A 106 -3.01 12.49 -4.31
C TRP A 106 -4.14 12.72 -5.31
N LEU A 107 -4.51 11.69 -6.08
CA LEU A 107 -5.47 11.84 -7.19
C LEU A 107 -6.77 11.08 -6.94
N ARG A 108 -6.65 9.79 -6.56
CA ARG A 108 -7.82 8.93 -6.38
C ARG A 108 -7.62 7.99 -5.20
N ILE A 109 -8.73 7.62 -4.56
CA ILE A 109 -8.75 6.71 -3.43
C ILE A 109 -9.82 5.64 -3.62
N SER A 110 -9.47 4.40 -3.34
CA SER A 110 -10.42 3.28 -3.36
C SER A 110 -11.34 3.33 -2.15
N GLY A 111 -12.43 2.57 -2.18
CA GLY A 111 -13.11 2.16 -0.94
C GLY A 111 -12.31 1.13 -0.14
N TYR A 112 -12.94 0.57 0.88
CA TYR A 112 -12.30 -0.36 1.81
C TYR A 112 -12.41 -1.82 1.37
N GLU A 113 -13.43 -2.14 0.59
CA GLU A 113 -13.71 -3.48 0.09
C GLU A 113 -13.42 -3.62 -1.41
N PRO A 114 -13.18 -4.85 -1.91
CA PRO A 114 -13.05 -5.08 -3.35
C PRO A 114 -14.34 -4.70 -4.07
N GLY A 115 -14.22 -4.00 -5.20
CA GLY A 115 -15.37 -3.54 -5.99
C GLY A 115 -15.97 -2.21 -5.54
N ASP A 116 -15.55 -1.67 -4.39
CA ASP A 116 -15.95 -0.31 -4.00
C ASP A 116 -15.49 0.71 -5.07
N PRO A 117 -16.31 1.73 -5.37
CA PRO A 117 -15.96 2.74 -6.36
C PRO A 117 -14.75 3.56 -5.92
N TRP A 118 -13.91 3.90 -6.89
CA TRP A 118 -12.84 4.88 -6.70
C TRP A 118 -13.42 6.29 -6.69
N ARG A 119 -12.84 7.15 -5.86
CA ARG A 119 -13.23 8.57 -5.75
C ARG A 119 -12.02 9.46 -6.00
N GLU A 120 -12.26 10.58 -6.64
CA GLU A 120 -11.25 11.64 -6.78
C GLU A 120 -11.06 12.37 -5.46
N ILE A 121 -9.82 12.76 -5.20
CA ILE A 121 -9.45 13.61 -4.06
C ILE A 121 -9.40 15.04 -4.60
N ILE A 122 -10.28 15.90 -4.07
CA ILE A 122 -10.41 17.32 -4.43
C ILE A 122 -9.67 18.17 -3.42
#